data_AF-A0A2V4D095-F1
#
_entry.id   AF-A0A2V4D095-F1
#
_cell.length_a   1.000
_cell.length_b   1.000
_cell.length_c   1.000
_cell.angle_alpha   90.00
_cell.angle_beta   90.00
_cell.angle_gamma   90.00
#
_symmetry.space_group_name_H-M   'P 1'
#
loop_
_entity.id
_entity.type
_entity.pdbx_description
1 polymer ?
#
loop_
_entity_poly.entity_id
_entity_poly.type
_entity_poly.pdbx_seq_one_letter_code
_entity_poly.pdbx_strand_id
1 'polypeptide(L)'
;MDADGCSQSQLDDDGDGVMNDADDCPLTPTVEAVDDDGCAPSQLDDDNDGVMNDADDCPLTPTGEVVDADGCHGGSVVTWGDSYSGGNSSSESSNLSSGVIQIYSANYAFAALKSDGSVVTWGNVWQGGNSSSVSSNLSSGVTQIFSTNYAFAALKSDGSVVTWGGSGGDSSSVSSNLSSGVTHIYSNPNVFAALKGDGSVVTWGSSSSGGDSSSVSSDLSFGVTQIFSNSNAFAALKSDGSVVTWGLSYHGGDSSSVSSDLSSGVTGIFSTSYAFAALKSDGSVVTWGHTDNGGDSSSVSSDLSSGVTDIFSTNGLYPRSGAFAALKSDGSVVTWGHADYGGDSSSVSSDLSSGVTDIFSTRNGAFAALKSDGSVVTWGSSSDGGDSSSVSSVLSSGVTHIFSTGSAFAALKSDGSVVTWGSSSDGGDSSSVSTDLSYGVTQIFSTNDAFAAIIG
;
A
#
# COMPACT_ATOMS: atom_id res chain seq x y z
N MET A 1 -52.53 36.43 16.88
CA MET A 1 -52.63 37.48 17.91
C MET A 1 -52.54 36.76 19.23
N ASP A 2 -51.34 36.70 19.77
CA ASP A 2 -51.06 36.26 21.14
C ASP A 2 -51.62 37.28 22.16
N ALA A 3 -51.25 37.13 23.43
CA ALA A 3 -51.72 38.01 24.51
C ALA A 3 -51.23 39.47 24.37
N ASP A 4 -50.19 39.71 23.57
CA ASP A 4 -49.58 41.03 23.34
C ASP A 4 -49.93 41.65 21.97
N GLY A 5 -50.66 40.92 21.12
CA GLY A 5 -51.20 41.41 19.85
C GLY A 5 -50.34 41.09 18.62
N CYS A 6 -49.35 40.21 18.72
CA CYS A 6 -48.50 39.75 17.62
C CYS A 6 -49.16 38.63 16.81
N SER A 7 -49.08 38.65 15.48
CA SER A 7 -49.49 37.48 14.67
C SER A 7 -48.55 36.31 14.89
N GLN A 8 -48.97 35.07 14.60
CA GLN A 8 -48.10 33.88 14.77
C GLN A 8 -46.80 34.04 13.97
N SER A 9 -46.88 34.72 12.83
CA SER A 9 -45.74 35.02 11.97
C SER A 9 -44.75 36.02 12.59
N GLN A 10 -45.11 36.73 13.66
CA GLN A 10 -44.26 37.71 14.35
C GLN A 10 -43.78 37.18 15.71
N LEU A 11 -43.87 35.87 15.93
CA LEU A 11 -43.28 35.21 17.08
C LEU A 11 -41.95 34.60 16.64
N ASP A 12 -41.12 34.28 17.62
CA ASP A 12 -39.87 33.52 17.46
C ASP A 12 -40.11 32.23 18.26
N ASP A 13 -40.51 31.16 17.56
CA ASP A 13 -41.03 29.94 18.20
C ASP A 13 -39.90 29.05 18.74
N ASP A 14 -38.70 29.09 18.17
CA ASP A 14 -37.54 28.30 18.59
C ASP A 14 -36.49 29.09 19.40
N GLY A 15 -36.59 30.41 19.42
CA GLY A 15 -35.84 31.31 20.29
C GLY A 15 -34.44 31.63 19.79
N ASP A 16 -34.19 31.51 18.50
CA ASP A 16 -32.89 31.74 17.88
C ASP A 16 -32.63 33.23 17.55
N GLY A 17 -33.66 34.07 17.64
CA GLY A 17 -33.62 35.50 17.39
C GLY A 17 -34.16 35.95 16.04
N VAL A 18 -34.62 35.03 15.18
CA VAL A 18 -35.30 35.29 13.91
C VAL A 18 -36.80 35.03 14.08
N MET A 19 -37.64 35.90 13.52
CA MET A 19 -39.10 35.76 13.66
C MET A 19 -39.62 34.77 12.62
N ASN A 20 -40.67 34.02 12.95
CA ASN A 20 -41.32 33.00 12.12
C ASN A 20 -41.70 33.46 10.68
N ASP A 21 -41.81 34.76 10.40
CA ASP A 21 -42.08 35.28 9.04
C ASP A 21 -40.84 35.48 8.17
N ALA A 22 -39.66 35.43 8.78
CA ALA A 22 -38.34 35.56 8.17
C ALA A 22 -37.43 34.35 8.47
N ASP A 23 -37.93 33.35 9.18
CA ASP A 23 -37.19 32.16 9.60
C ASP A 23 -37.51 30.98 8.66
N ASP A 24 -36.49 30.55 7.92
CA ASP A 24 -36.54 29.41 7.01
C ASP A 24 -36.23 28.08 7.73
N CYS A 25 -35.75 28.13 8.98
CA CYS A 25 -35.28 27.02 9.81
C CYS A 25 -35.98 26.96 11.20
N PRO A 26 -37.29 26.63 11.27
CA PRO A 26 -38.14 26.83 12.47
C PRO A 26 -37.89 25.92 13.69
N LEU A 27 -36.74 25.27 13.78
CA LEU A 27 -36.33 24.36 14.86
C LEU A 27 -34.82 24.44 15.13
N THR A 28 -34.25 25.64 15.08
CA THR A 28 -32.82 25.86 15.21
C THR A 28 -32.31 25.62 16.63
N PRO A 29 -31.19 24.89 16.81
CA PRO A 29 -30.59 24.70 18.13
C PRO A 29 -30.14 26.03 18.75
N THR A 30 -30.81 26.46 19.83
CA THR A 30 -30.53 27.70 20.61
C THR A 30 -29.09 27.95 21.09
N VAL A 31 -28.16 27.01 20.90
CA VAL A 31 -26.74 27.14 21.28
C VAL A 31 -25.84 27.57 20.13
N GLU A 32 -26.34 27.54 18.90
CA GLU A 32 -25.60 27.94 17.71
C GLU A 32 -26.02 29.35 17.28
N ALA A 33 -25.08 30.10 16.70
CA ALA A 33 -25.41 31.39 16.11
C ALA A 33 -26.03 31.14 14.74
N VAL A 34 -27.14 31.81 14.46
CA VAL A 34 -27.88 31.69 13.20
C VAL A 34 -27.51 32.78 12.22
N ASP A 35 -27.72 32.52 10.94
CA ASP A 35 -27.62 33.52 9.88
C ASP A 35 -28.86 34.42 9.80
N ASP A 36 -28.92 35.26 8.77
CA ASP A 36 -30.03 36.21 8.59
C ASP A 36 -31.37 35.51 8.24
N ASP A 37 -31.33 34.23 7.84
CA ASP A 37 -32.49 33.42 7.46
C ASP A 37 -32.94 32.46 8.60
N GLY A 38 -32.31 32.54 9.78
CA GLY A 38 -32.65 31.71 10.95
C GLY A 38 -31.97 30.34 10.98
N CYS A 39 -31.05 30.05 10.05
CA CYS A 39 -30.41 28.73 9.97
C CYS A 39 -29.06 28.71 10.72
N ALA A 40 -28.87 27.71 11.57
CA ALA A 40 -27.55 27.44 12.17
C ALA A 40 -26.64 26.70 11.17
N PRO A 41 -25.29 26.78 11.34
CA PRO A 41 -24.35 26.06 10.47
C PRO A 41 -24.61 24.56 10.38
N SER A 42 -25.15 23.93 11.43
CA SER A 42 -25.55 22.53 11.45
C SER A 42 -26.72 22.19 10.51
N GLN A 43 -27.59 23.15 10.21
CA GLN A 43 -28.79 23.00 9.38
C GLN A 43 -28.61 23.48 7.94
N LEU A 44 -27.41 23.95 7.59
CA LEU A 44 -27.06 24.31 6.22
C LEU A 44 -26.64 23.05 5.43
N ASP A 45 -26.75 23.14 4.11
CA ASP A 45 -26.27 22.16 3.14
C ASP A 45 -25.20 22.86 2.29
N ASP A 46 -23.95 22.79 2.76
CA ASP A 46 -22.85 23.60 2.23
C ASP A 46 -22.41 23.17 0.82
N ASP A 47 -22.60 21.90 0.45
CA ASP A 47 -22.20 21.34 -0.84
C ASP A 47 -23.38 21.07 -1.81
N ASN A 48 -24.60 21.33 -1.34
CA ASN A 48 -25.86 21.23 -2.06
C ASN A 48 -26.18 19.81 -2.54
N ASP A 49 -25.82 18.79 -1.76
CA ASP A 49 -26.10 17.39 -2.05
C ASP A 49 -27.46 16.88 -1.47
N GLY A 50 -28.08 17.68 -0.60
CA GLY A 50 -29.37 17.40 0.03
C GLY A 50 -29.28 16.77 1.43
N VAL A 51 -28.09 16.61 2.00
CA VAL A 51 -27.84 16.22 3.39
C VAL A 51 -27.33 17.44 4.16
N MET A 52 -27.87 17.70 5.35
CA MET A 52 -27.46 18.85 6.16
C MET A 52 -26.14 18.57 6.87
N ASN A 53 -25.34 19.61 7.11
CA ASN A 53 -24.00 19.55 7.68
C ASN A 53 -23.90 18.75 9.00
N ASP A 54 -24.98 18.62 9.79
CA ASP A 54 -25.00 17.82 11.03
C ASP A 54 -25.13 16.31 10.82
N ALA A 55 -25.62 15.91 9.65
CA ALA A 55 -25.81 14.52 9.22
C ALA A 55 -24.88 14.13 8.07
N ASP A 56 -24.09 15.06 7.55
CA ASP A 56 -23.18 14.88 6.43
C ASP A 56 -21.75 14.53 6.90
N ASP A 57 -21.35 13.29 6.64
CA ASP A 57 -19.99 12.78 6.90
C ASP A 57 -19.01 13.13 5.74
N CYS A 58 -19.52 13.66 4.62
CA CYS A 58 -18.83 13.91 3.36
C CYS A 58 -19.09 15.35 2.82
N PRO A 59 -18.61 16.40 3.51
CA PRO A 59 -19.02 17.82 3.35
C PRO A 59 -18.53 18.54 2.07
N LEU A 60 -18.12 17.78 1.05
CA LEU A 60 -17.59 18.29 -0.22
C LEU A 60 -18.02 17.38 -1.39
N THR A 61 -19.20 16.78 -1.32
CA THR A 61 -19.78 16.02 -2.41
C THR A 61 -20.10 16.95 -3.60
N PRO A 62 -19.67 16.60 -4.83
CA PRO A 62 -19.97 17.39 -6.01
C PRO A 62 -21.48 17.54 -6.23
N THR A 63 -21.92 18.79 -6.40
CA THR A 63 -23.31 19.14 -6.65
C THR A 63 -23.90 18.35 -7.82
N GLY A 64 -25.00 17.62 -7.56
CA GLY A 64 -25.73 16.81 -8.55
C GLY A 64 -25.39 15.32 -8.56
N GLU A 65 -24.46 14.87 -7.71
CA GLU A 65 -24.25 13.45 -7.43
C GLU A 65 -25.36 12.89 -6.53
N VAL A 66 -25.63 11.58 -6.64
CA VAL A 66 -26.58 10.91 -5.74
C VAL A 66 -25.81 10.38 -4.54
N VAL A 67 -26.08 10.96 -3.37
CA VAL A 67 -25.46 10.60 -2.09
C VAL A 67 -26.26 9.56 -1.31
N ASP A 68 -25.59 8.87 -0.40
CA ASP A 68 -26.27 8.03 0.60
C ASP A 68 -26.79 8.88 1.77
N ALA A 69 -27.20 8.22 2.86
CA ALA A 69 -27.80 8.91 4.00
C ALA A 69 -26.78 9.73 4.83
N ASP A 70 -25.49 9.49 4.60
CA ASP A 70 -24.38 10.13 5.32
C ASP A 70 -23.71 11.20 4.43
N GLY A 71 -24.37 11.65 3.36
CA GLY A 71 -23.84 12.66 2.42
C GLY A 71 -22.73 12.15 1.48
N CYS A 72 -22.44 10.85 1.51
CA CYS A 72 -21.30 10.32 0.77
C CYS A 72 -21.70 9.81 -0.63
N HIS A 73 -20.96 10.27 -1.65
CA HIS A 73 -20.96 9.65 -2.98
C HIS A 73 -19.67 8.83 -3.16
N GLY A 74 -19.80 7.56 -3.55
CA GLY A 74 -18.62 6.80 -3.99
C GLY A 74 -18.33 7.07 -5.46
N GLY A 75 -17.07 7.28 -5.82
CA GLY A 75 -16.67 7.66 -7.17
C GLY A 75 -17.05 6.64 -8.26
N SER A 76 -17.26 7.14 -9.47
CA SER A 76 -17.44 6.34 -10.69
C SER A 76 -16.09 5.86 -11.24
N VAL A 77 -15.96 4.57 -11.54
CA VAL A 77 -14.72 3.97 -12.05
C VAL A 77 -14.75 3.87 -13.57
N VAL A 78 -13.90 4.64 -14.25
CA VAL A 78 -13.61 4.48 -15.69
C VAL A 78 -12.23 3.85 -15.86
N THR A 79 -12.16 2.66 -16.46
CA THR A 79 -10.89 1.98 -16.76
C THR A 79 -10.46 2.26 -18.20
N TRP A 80 -9.17 2.48 -18.44
CA TRP A 80 -8.57 2.49 -19.78
C TRP A 80 -7.41 1.50 -19.86
N GLY A 81 -7.16 0.91 -21.04
CA GLY A 81 -6.05 -0.02 -21.27
C GLY A 81 -6.42 -1.22 -22.13
N ASP A 82 -5.54 -2.23 -22.15
CA ASP A 82 -5.73 -3.47 -22.89
C ASP A 82 -7.01 -4.21 -22.43
N SER A 83 -7.89 -4.55 -23.38
CA SER A 83 -9.20 -5.14 -23.10
C SER A 83 -9.14 -6.59 -22.61
N TYR A 84 -8.03 -7.31 -22.82
CA TYR A 84 -7.78 -8.64 -22.24
C TYR A 84 -7.23 -8.57 -20.81
N SER A 85 -6.85 -7.37 -20.36
CA SER A 85 -6.20 -7.10 -19.07
C SER A 85 -7.06 -6.22 -18.16
N GLY A 86 -8.38 -6.20 -18.40
CA GLY A 86 -9.34 -5.46 -17.57
C GLY A 86 -9.47 -3.96 -17.90
N GLY A 87 -8.89 -3.50 -19.02
CA GLY A 87 -9.06 -2.14 -19.54
C GLY A 87 -10.45 -1.83 -20.11
N ASN A 88 -11.40 -2.76 -20.02
CA ASN A 88 -12.79 -2.58 -20.39
C ASN A 88 -13.72 -3.00 -19.23
N SER A 89 -14.17 -2.02 -18.42
CA SER A 89 -15.15 -2.19 -17.35
C SER A 89 -16.61 -2.00 -17.80
N SER A 90 -16.88 -1.84 -19.11
CA SER A 90 -18.21 -1.47 -19.61
C SER A 90 -19.33 -2.43 -19.21
N SER A 91 -19.04 -3.72 -19.04
CA SER A 91 -20.01 -4.72 -18.58
C SER A 91 -20.49 -4.48 -17.14
N GLU A 92 -19.67 -3.83 -16.30
CA GLU A 92 -19.95 -3.54 -14.90
C GLU A 92 -20.22 -2.05 -14.64
N SER A 93 -20.41 -1.26 -15.70
CA SER A 93 -20.55 0.21 -15.62
C SER A 93 -21.64 0.69 -14.65
N SER A 94 -22.77 -0.02 -14.55
CA SER A 94 -23.83 0.30 -13.58
C SER A 94 -23.50 -0.09 -12.14
N ASN A 95 -22.60 -1.06 -11.94
CA ASN A 95 -22.16 -1.51 -10.62
C ASN A 95 -20.98 -0.70 -10.10
N LEU A 96 -20.29 0.00 -11.00
CA LEU A 96 -19.12 0.84 -10.77
C LEU A 96 -19.44 2.35 -10.86
N SER A 97 -20.70 2.71 -11.08
CA SER A 97 -21.12 4.11 -11.22
C SER A 97 -21.15 4.87 -9.91
N SER A 98 -21.25 4.17 -8.77
CA SER A 98 -21.14 4.78 -7.45
C SER A 98 -20.72 3.77 -6.37
N GLY A 99 -20.31 4.30 -5.21
CA GLY A 99 -20.08 3.52 -4.00
C GLY A 99 -18.77 2.74 -3.96
N VAL A 100 -17.88 2.85 -4.96
CA VAL A 100 -16.57 2.18 -4.94
C VAL A 100 -15.61 2.98 -4.07
N ILE A 101 -15.01 2.33 -3.07
CA ILE A 101 -14.03 2.94 -2.17
C ILE A 101 -12.59 2.48 -2.44
N GLN A 102 -12.41 1.31 -3.05
CA GLN A 102 -11.08 0.79 -3.38
C GLN A 102 -11.11 -0.21 -4.54
N ILE A 103 -10.07 -0.20 -5.37
CA ILE A 103 -9.87 -1.17 -6.45
C ILE A 103 -8.61 -1.99 -6.17
N TYR A 104 -8.73 -3.29 -6.40
CA TYR A 104 -7.67 -4.27 -6.25
C TYR A 104 -7.44 -4.98 -7.58
N SER A 105 -6.18 -5.26 -7.91
CA SER A 105 -5.79 -5.89 -9.18
C SER A 105 -5.08 -7.23 -8.97
N ALA A 106 -5.48 -8.23 -9.74
CA ALA A 106 -4.64 -9.35 -10.15
C ALA A 106 -3.95 -9.01 -11.49
N ASN A 107 -3.21 -9.93 -12.11
CA ASN A 107 -2.48 -9.60 -13.35
C ASN A 107 -3.38 -9.16 -14.51
N TYR A 108 -4.58 -9.76 -14.64
CA TYR A 108 -5.49 -9.49 -15.75
C TYR A 108 -6.96 -9.34 -15.29
N ALA A 109 -7.20 -9.11 -14.00
CA ALA A 109 -8.54 -9.00 -13.42
C ALA A 109 -8.56 -7.98 -12.27
N PHE A 110 -9.74 -7.46 -11.97
CA PHE A 110 -9.95 -6.47 -10.93
C PHE A 110 -11.10 -6.85 -10.00
N ALA A 111 -11.03 -6.34 -8.77
CA ALA A 111 -12.10 -6.36 -7.79
C ALA A 111 -12.26 -4.96 -7.17
N ALA A 112 -13.46 -4.41 -7.21
CA ALA A 112 -13.82 -3.17 -6.53
C ALA A 112 -14.54 -3.50 -5.23
N LEU A 113 -14.04 -2.95 -4.12
CA LEU A 113 -14.73 -2.92 -2.83
C LEU A 113 -15.61 -1.68 -2.77
N LYS A 114 -16.86 -1.87 -2.36
CA LYS A 114 -17.84 -0.80 -2.19
C LYS A 114 -18.03 -0.40 -0.72
N SER A 115 -18.55 0.79 -0.46
CA SER A 115 -18.84 1.33 0.88
C SER A 115 -19.81 0.46 1.67
N ASP A 116 -20.78 -0.17 0.99
CA ASP A 116 -21.72 -1.15 1.57
C ASP A 116 -21.06 -2.52 1.90
N GLY A 117 -19.75 -2.66 1.67
CA GLY A 117 -18.99 -3.88 1.88
C GLY A 117 -19.25 -4.97 0.84
N SER A 118 -19.89 -4.64 -0.29
CA SER A 118 -20.04 -5.53 -1.43
C SER A 118 -18.85 -5.46 -2.39
N VAL A 119 -18.68 -6.49 -3.22
CA VAL A 119 -17.55 -6.58 -4.17
C VAL A 119 -18.04 -6.84 -5.60
N VAL A 120 -17.52 -6.04 -6.52
CA VAL A 120 -17.75 -6.17 -7.98
C VAL A 120 -16.45 -6.61 -8.64
N THR A 121 -16.48 -7.56 -9.58
CA THR A 121 -15.28 -8.07 -10.24
C THR A 121 -15.40 -8.03 -11.75
N TRP A 122 -14.31 -7.74 -12.45
CA TRP A 122 -14.26 -7.77 -13.91
C TRP A 122 -12.87 -8.17 -14.44
N GLY A 123 -12.78 -8.40 -15.74
CA GLY A 123 -11.55 -8.82 -16.43
C GLY A 123 -11.47 -10.32 -16.68
N ASN A 124 -10.26 -10.87 -16.69
CA ASN A 124 -10.04 -12.27 -17.06
C ASN A 124 -10.67 -13.25 -16.06
N VAL A 125 -11.62 -14.04 -16.54
CA VAL A 125 -12.37 -15.00 -15.71
C VAL A 125 -11.49 -16.04 -15.02
N TRP A 126 -10.37 -16.43 -15.64
CA TRP A 126 -9.43 -17.40 -15.08
C TRP A 126 -8.51 -16.81 -14.00
N GLN A 127 -8.59 -15.49 -13.80
CA GLN A 127 -7.77 -14.75 -12.84
C GLN A 127 -8.60 -14.02 -11.78
N GLY A 128 -9.86 -14.42 -11.63
CA GLY A 128 -10.76 -13.83 -10.62
C GLY A 128 -11.65 -12.70 -11.13
N GLY A 129 -11.67 -12.44 -12.44
CA GLY A 129 -12.59 -11.46 -13.04
C GLY A 129 -14.06 -11.89 -13.05
N ASN A 130 -14.38 -13.09 -12.58
CA ASN A 130 -15.75 -13.58 -12.38
C ASN A 130 -15.87 -14.19 -10.97
N SER A 131 -16.64 -13.53 -10.10
CA SER A 131 -16.94 -13.96 -8.74
C SER A 131 -18.34 -14.56 -8.56
N SER A 132 -19.06 -14.84 -9.65
CA SER A 132 -20.48 -15.26 -9.60
C SER A 132 -20.74 -16.48 -8.70
N SER A 133 -19.78 -17.42 -8.62
CA SER A 133 -19.84 -18.61 -7.77
C SER A 133 -19.82 -18.31 -6.27
N VAL A 134 -19.34 -17.14 -5.86
CA VAL A 134 -19.24 -16.69 -4.46
C VAL A 134 -19.99 -15.39 -4.19
N SER A 135 -20.77 -14.91 -5.17
CA SER A 135 -21.47 -13.61 -5.14
C SER A 135 -22.31 -13.37 -3.89
N SER A 136 -23.00 -14.40 -3.38
CA SER A 136 -23.80 -14.29 -2.15
C SER A 136 -22.97 -13.96 -0.91
N ASN A 137 -21.69 -14.36 -0.89
CA ASN A 137 -20.78 -14.10 0.23
C ASN A 137 -20.08 -12.74 0.11
N LEU A 138 -20.13 -12.14 -1.09
CA LEU A 138 -19.52 -10.85 -1.45
C LEU A 138 -20.53 -9.71 -1.55
N SER A 139 -21.77 -9.92 -1.09
CA SER A 139 -22.84 -8.92 -1.15
C SER A 139 -22.79 -7.88 -0.02
N SER A 140 -22.00 -8.13 1.04
CA SER A 140 -21.81 -7.23 2.17
C SER A 140 -20.71 -7.73 3.12
N GLY A 141 -20.23 -6.84 3.97
CA GLY A 141 -19.36 -7.16 5.09
C GLY A 141 -17.90 -7.47 4.73
N VAL A 142 -17.50 -7.30 3.46
CA VAL A 142 -16.09 -7.30 3.07
C VAL A 142 -15.44 -6.00 3.54
N THR A 143 -14.25 -6.11 4.11
CA THR A 143 -13.49 -4.98 4.67
C THR A 143 -12.17 -4.77 3.93
N GLN A 144 -11.60 -5.84 3.35
CA GLN A 144 -10.36 -5.76 2.60
C GLN A 144 -10.30 -6.88 1.55
N ILE A 145 -9.63 -6.63 0.43
CA ILE A 145 -9.38 -7.62 -0.62
C ILE A 145 -7.87 -7.79 -0.79
N PHE A 146 -7.45 -9.01 -1.07
CA PHE A 146 -6.07 -9.37 -1.33
C PHE A 146 -6.02 -10.14 -2.64
N SER A 147 -4.91 -10.00 -3.38
CA SER A 147 -4.75 -10.67 -4.68
C SER A 147 -3.45 -11.47 -4.76
N THR A 148 -3.50 -12.53 -5.53
CA THR A 148 -2.34 -13.13 -6.19
C THR A 148 -2.35 -12.68 -7.65
N ASN A 149 -1.45 -13.22 -8.48
CA ASN A 149 -1.52 -12.99 -9.92
C ASN A 149 -2.79 -13.58 -10.55
N TYR A 150 -3.46 -14.53 -9.88
CA TYR A 150 -4.52 -15.36 -10.48
C TYR A 150 -5.79 -15.45 -9.65
N ALA A 151 -5.83 -14.93 -8.43
CA ALA A 151 -6.96 -15.12 -7.51
C ALA A 151 -7.11 -13.95 -6.55
N PHE A 152 -8.26 -13.90 -5.89
CA PHE A 152 -8.57 -12.94 -4.85
C PHE A 152 -9.03 -13.65 -3.57
N ALA A 153 -8.80 -12.98 -2.44
CA ALA A 153 -9.33 -13.32 -1.13
C ALA A 153 -9.92 -12.07 -0.48
N ALA A 154 -11.18 -12.12 -0.07
CA ALA A 154 -11.88 -11.06 0.65
C ALA A 154 -11.94 -11.39 2.13
N LEU A 155 -11.42 -10.50 2.97
CA LEU A 155 -11.54 -10.54 4.42
C LEU A 155 -12.80 -9.81 4.87
N LYS A 156 -13.64 -10.50 5.64
CA LYS A 156 -14.89 -9.96 6.18
C LYS A 156 -14.74 -9.45 7.60
N SER A 157 -15.64 -8.56 8.01
CA SER A 157 -15.67 -7.96 9.36
C SER A 157 -15.86 -8.97 10.49
N ASP A 158 -16.42 -10.15 10.21
CA ASP A 158 -16.54 -11.28 11.15
C ASP A 158 -15.28 -12.16 11.22
N GLY A 159 -14.22 -11.78 10.49
CA GLY A 159 -12.96 -12.52 10.39
C GLY A 159 -13.03 -13.78 9.53
N SER A 160 -14.09 -13.95 8.73
CA SER A 160 -14.18 -14.99 7.71
C SER A 160 -13.53 -14.55 6.39
N VAL A 161 -13.12 -15.52 5.56
CA VAL A 161 -12.47 -15.26 4.27
C VAL A 161 -13.21 -15.94 3.13
N VAL A 162 -13.45 -15.19 2.05
CA VAL A 162 -14.06 -15.68 0.81
C VAL A 162 -13.04 -15.60 -0.31
N THR A 163 -12.81 -16.69 -1.03
CA THR A 163 -11.78 -16.76 -2.09
C THR A 163 -12.39 -17.11 -3.45
N TRP A 164 -11.82 -16.58 -4.53
CA TRP A 164 -12.22 -16.91 -5.90
C TRP A 164 -11.08 -16.68 -6.91
N GLY A 165 -11.28 -17.16 -8.14
CA GLY A 165 -10.31 -17.06 -9.23
C GLY A 165 -9.57 -18.37 -9.51
N GLY A 166 -8.39 -18.25 -10.13
CA GLY A 166 -7.52 -19.35 -10.53
C GLY A 166 -6.66 -19.88 -9.38
N SER A 167 -5.33 -19.87 -9.55
CA SER A 167 -4.41 -20.41 -8.53
C SER A 167 -4.48 -19.60 -7.24
N GLY A 168 -4.87 -20.26 -6.13
CA GLY A 168 -5.17 -19.62 -4.84
C GLY A 168 -6.65 -19.31 -4.60
N GLY A 169 -7.52 -19.48 -5.61
CA GLY A 169 -8.96 -19.24 -5.49
C GLY A 169 -9.73 -20.37 -4.79
N ASP A 170 -9.25 -21.61 -4.89
CA ASP A 170 -9.81 -22.75 -4.14
C ASP A 170 -9.17 -22.84 -2.75
N SER A 171 -9.99 -22.60 -1.72
CA SER A 171 -9.64 -22.72 -0.31
C SER A 171 -10.41 -23.84 0.41
N SER A 172 -11.07 -24.74 -0.34
CA SER A 172 -11.96 -25.76 0.21
C SER A 172 -11.28 -26.66 1.26
N SER A 173 -10.00 -26.99 1.05
CA SER A 173 -9.18 -27.79 1.97
C SER A 173 -8.93 -27.13 3.33
N VAL A 174 -9.07 -25.81 3.43
CA VAL A 174 -8.82 -25.02 4.64
C VAL A 174 -10.05 -24.20 5.09
N SER A 175 -11.20 -24.40 4.44
CA SER A 175 -12.42 -23.62 4.63
C SER A 175 -12.88 -23.50 6.09
N SER A 176 -12.75 -24.55 6.90
CA SER A 176 -13.08 -24.51 8.33
C SER A 176 -12.21 -23.52 9.11
N ASN A 177 -10.93 -23.42 8.75
CA ASN A 177 -9.98 -22.51 9.40
C ASN A 177 -10.19 -21.05 8.99
N LEU A 178 -10.82 -20.82 7.84
CA LEU A 178 -11.12 -19.50 7.26
C LEU A 178 -12.55 -19.01 7.60
N SER A 179 -13.28 -19.75 8.42
CA SER A 179 -14.66 -19.40 8.80
C SER A 179 -14.77 -18.26 9.81
N SER A 180 -13.70 -17.95 10.54
CA SER A 180 -13.63 -16.86 11.52
C SER A 180 -12.20 -16.66 12.04
N GLY A 181 -11.98 -15.50 12.69
CA GLY A 181 -10.77 -15.21 13.45
C GLY A 181 -9.53 -14.87 12.63
N VAL A 182 -9.66 -14.77 11.29
CA VAL A 182 -8.61 -14.18 10.45
C VAL A 182 -8.58 -12.68 10.69
N THR A 183 -7.38 -12.13 10.83
CA THR A 183 -7.17 -10.68 11.04
C THR A 183 -6.42 -10.03 9.88
N HIS A 184 -5.56 -10.78 9.20
CA HIS A 184 -4.77 -10.31 8.06
C HIS A 184 -4.56 -11.44 7.06
N ILE A 185 -4.43 -11.09 5.78
CA ILE A 185 -4.05 -12.00 4.71
C ILE A 185 -2.77 -11.47 4.06
N TYR A 186 -1.84 -12.37 3.79
CA TYR A 186 -0.61 -12.12 3.08
C TYR A 186 -0.63 -12.94 1.79
N SER A 187 0.03 -12.44 0.75
CA SER A 187 0.09 -13.15 -0.53
C SER A 187 1.44 -13.04 -1.21
N ASN A 188 1.78 -14.09 -1.95
CA ASN A 188 2.76 -14.01 -3.03
C ASN A 188 2.02 -14.22 -4.37
N PRO A 189 2.71 -14.17 -5.52
CA PRO A 189 2.07 -14.30 -6.83
C PRO A 189 1.16 -15.53 -7.04
N ASN A 190 1.24 -16.58 -6.21
CA ASN A 190 0.49 -17.83 -6.39
C ASN A 190 -0.22 -18.37 -5.13
N VAL A 191 -0.04 -17.75 -3.97
CA VAL A 191 -0.39 -18.33 -2.67
C VAL A 191 -0.87 -17.27 -1.70
N PHE A 192 -1.80 -17.65 -0.82
CA PHE A 192 -2.24 -16.86 0.32
C PHE A 192 -1.83 -17.51 1.65
N ALA A 193 -1.60 -16.67 2.66
CA ALA A 193 -1.41 -17.05 4.06
C ALA A 193 -2.28 -16.14 4.95
N ALA A 194 -3.20 -16.71 5.72
CA ALA A 194 -4.05 -16.00 6.67
C ALA A 194 -3.44 -16.06 8.07
N LEU A 195 -3.29 -14.89 8.70
CA LEU A 195 -2.90 -14.74 10.10
C LEU A 195 -4.15 -14.55 10.96
N LYS A 196 -4.31 -15.41 11.96
CA LYS A 196 -5.43 -15.37 12.89
C LYS A 196 -5.10 -14.59 14.17
N GLY A 197 -6.14 -14.14 14.87
CA GLY A 197 -6.00 -13.37 16.11
C GLY A 197 -5.33 -14.11 17.27
N ASP A 198 -5.26 -15.45 17.21
CA ASP A 198 -4.51 -16.28 18.16
C ASP A 198 -3.03 -16.48 17.77
N GLY A 199 -2.59 -15.85 16.67
CA GLY A 199 -1.24 -15.96 16.14
C GLY A 199 -0.99 -17.26 15.36
N SER A 200 -2.03 -18.01 15.00
CA SER A 200 -1.92 -19.16 14.11
C SER A 200 -1.97 -18.75 12.64
N VAL A 201 -1.36 -19.55 11.76
CA VAL A 201 -1.29 -19.29 10.30
C VAL A 201 -1.90 -20.43 9.51
N VAL A 202 -2.68 -20.08 8.48
CA VAL A 202 -3.33 -21.02 7.56
C VAL A 202 -2.94 -20.65 6.13
N THR A 203 -2.46 -21.60 5.34
CA THR A 203 -1.98 -21.36 3.97
C THR A 203 -2.80 -22.15 2.95
N TRP A 204 -2.96 -21.60 1.74
CA TRP A 204 -3.58 -22.29 0.62
C TRP A 204 -3.12 -21.74 -0.74
N GLY A 205 -3.33 -22.51 -1.80
CA GLY A 205 -2.87 -22.21 -3.15
C GLY A 205 -1.79 -23.18 -3.64
N SER A 206 -0.88 -22.73 -4.49
CA SER A 206 0.17 -23.57 -5.04
C SER A 206 1.09 -24.16 -3.96
N SER A 207 1.11 -25.49 -3.82
CA SER A 207 1.90 -26.18 -2.79
C SER A 207 3.40 -25.86 -2.87
N SER A 208 3.97 -25.82 -4.09
CA SER A 208 5.39 -25.57 -4.30
C SER A 208 5.84 -24.14 -3.99
N SER A 209 4.91 -23.19 -3.83
CA SER A 209 5.19 -21.78 -3.53
C SER A 209 4.75 -21.36 -2.13
N GLY A 210 4.50 -22.33 -1.23
CA GLY A 210 4.13 -22.09 0.17
C GLY A 210 2.66 -22.30 0.51
N GLY A 211 1.84 -22.82 -0.42
CA GLY A 211 0.45 -23.17 -0.14
C GLY A 211 0.32 -24.37 0.82
N ASP A 212 1.33 -25.25 0.84
CA ASP A 212 1.47 -26.31 1.82
C ASP A 212 2.50 -25.91 2.88
N SER A 213 2.03 -25.74 4.12
CA SER A 213 2.84 -25.43 5.31
C SER A 213 2.87 -26.58 6.32
N SER A 214 2.42 -27.79 5.92
CA SER A 214 2.28 -28.94 6.82
C SER A 214 3.57 -29.31 7.54
N SER A 215 4.74 -29.13 6.90
CA SER A 215 6.06 -29.41 7.47
C SER A 215 6.44 -28.51 8.64
N VAL A 216 5.80 -27.34 8.79
CA VAL A 216 6.05 -26.35 9.85
C VAL A 216 4.78 -26.01 10.66
N SER A 217 3.74 -26.85 10.53
CA SER A 217 2.41 -26.60 11.10
C SER A 217 2.41 -26.43 12.63
N SER A 218 3.30 -27.12 13.35
CA SER A 218 3.46 -26.94 14.80
C SER A 218 3.97 -25.55 15.14
N ASP A 219 4.92 -25.03 14.36
CA ASP A 219 5.58 -23.76 14.65
C ASP A 219 4.70 -22.56 14.27
N LEU A 220 3.79 -22.78 13.31
CA LEU A 220 2.75 -21.84 12.86
C LEU A 220 1.44 -21.93 13.64
N SER A 221 1.35 -22.76 14.67
CA SER A 221 0.11 -22.96 15.43
C SER A 221 -0.21 -21.85 16.43
N PHE A 222 0.77 -21.00 16.77
CA PHE A 222 0.60 -19.83 17.62
C PHE A 222 1.82 -18.90 17.57
N GLY A 223 1.63 -17.67 18.05
CA GLY A 223 2.72 -16.75 18.35
C GLY A 223 3.34 -16.04 17.15
N VAL A 224 2.81 -16.26 15.93
CA VAL A 224 3.17 -15.46 14.74
C VAL A 224 2.55 -14.07 14.88
N THR A 225 3.35 -13.03 14.61
CA THR A 225 2.91 -11.63 14.66
C THR A 225 2.91 -10.97 13.30
N GLN A 226 3.76 -11.44 12.37
CA GLN A 226 3.85 -10.89 11.03
C GLN A 226 4.34 -11.95 10.04
N ILE A 227 3.88 -11.86 8.79
CA ILE A 227 4.32 -12.74 7.70
C ILE A 227 4.94 -11.88 6.60
N PHE A 228 6.03 -12.36 6.06
CA PHE A 228 6.76 -11.75 4.95
C PHE A 228 6.84 -12.76 3.82
N SER A 229 6.85 -12.28 2.58
CA SER A 229 6.83 -13.14 1.40
C SER A 229 7.71 -12.60 0.29
N ASN A 230 8.40 -13.51 -0.39
CA ASN A 230 8.96 -13.23 -1.70
C ASN A 230 8.12 -13.94 -2.78
N SER A 231 8.64 -14.08 -4.00
CA SER A 231 7.87 -14.65 -5.12
C SER A 231 7.40 -16.10 -4.90
N ASN A 232 8.06 -16.90 -4.04
CA ASN A 232 7.78 -18.33 -3.90
C ASN A 232 7.94 -18.91 -2.49
N ALA A 233 8.25 -18.09 -1.49
CA ALA A 233 8.45 -18.52 -0.12
C ALA A 233 7.94 -17.47 0.87
N PHE A 234 7.77 -17.91 2.11
CA PHE A 234 7.31 -17.10 3.23
C PHE A 234 8.26 -17.24 4.42
N ALA A 235 8.30 -16.19 5.24
CA ALA A 235 8.93 -16.15 6.54
C ALA A 235 7.95 -15.52 7.56
N ALA A 236 7.66 -16.22 8.65
CA ALA A 236 6.83 -15.73 9.74
C ALA A 236 7.73 -15.28 10.91
N LEU A 237 7.57 -14.02 11.33
CA LEU A 237 8.17 -13.50 12.54
C LEU A 237 7.24 -13.80 13.73
N LYS A 238 7.82 -14.39 14.78
CA LYS A 238 7.12 -14.72 16.01
C LYS A 238 7.37 -13.68 17.10
N SER A 239 6.47 -13.63 18.07
CA SER A 239 6.51 -12.72 19.23
C SER A 239 7.75 -12.89 20.12
N ASP A 240 8.43 -14.04 20.08
CA ASP A 240 9.70 -14.30 20.77
C ASP A 240 10.93 -13.89 19.94
N GLY A 241 10.73 -13.30 18.77
CA GLY A 241 11.77 -12.89 17.83
C GLY A 241 12.38 -14.05 17.04
N SER A 242 11.77 -15.25 17.05
CA SER A 242 12.16 -16.36 16.18
C SER A 242 11.48 -16.28 14.81
N VAL A 243 12.04 -16.97 13.82
CA VAL A 243 11.52 -17.00 12.44
C VAL A 243 11.24 -18.44 11.99
N VAL A 244 10.08 -18.63 11.35
CA VAL A 244 9.67 -19.88 10.71
C VAL A 244 9.53 -19.66 9.21
N THR A 245 10.13 -20.51 8.38
CA THR A 245 10.11 -20.37 6.91
C THR A 245 9.44 -21.55 6.23
N TRP A 246 8.78 -21.32 5.10
CA TRP A 246 8.21 -22.38 4.25
C TRP A 246 8.05 -21.93 2.80
N GLY A 247 7.73 -22.87 1.91
CA GLY A 247 7.64 -22.66 0.47
C GLY A 247 8.84 -23.22 -0.28
N LEU A 248 9.19 -22.63 -1.44
CA LEU A 248 10.25 -23.17 -2.28
C LEU A 248 11.61 -23.03 -1.60
N SER A 249 12.26 -24.16 -1.29
CA SER A 249 13.51 -24.21 -0.51
C SER A 249 14.60 -23.29 -1.06
N TYR A 250 14.82 -23.33 -2.38
CA TYR A 250 15.85 -22.52 -3.04
C TYR A 250 15.57 -21.00 -2.99
N HIS A 251 14.32 -20.59 -2.78
CA HIS A 251 13.93 -19.19 -2.64
C HIS A 251 13.73 -18.79 -1.16
N GLY A 252 14.34 -19.53 -0.22
CA GLY A 252 14.32 -19.19 1.20
C GLY A 252 13.18 -19.81 2.00
N GLY A 253 12.45 -20.78 1.43
CA GLY A 253 11.54 -21.64 2.19
C GLY A 253 12.26 -22.56 3.17
N ASP A 254 13.54 -22.85 2.94
CA ASP A 254 14.44 -23.57 3.85
C ASP A 254 15.46 -22.60 4.44
N SER A 255 15.44 -22.45 5.76
CA SER A 255 16.37 -21.63 6.55
C SER A 255 17.25 -22.46 7.48
N SER A 256 17.31 -23.78 7.28
CA SER A 256 18.03 -24.70 8.17
C SER A 256 19.50 -24.34 8.36
N SER A 257 20.17 -23.80 7.33
CA SER A 257 21.56 -23.35 7.38
C SER A 257 21.81 -22.16 8.31
N VAL A 258 20.79 -21.38 8.64
CA VAL A 258 20.85 -20.19 9.51
C VAL A 258 19.89 -20.27 10.71
N SER A 259 19.37 -21.48 10.99
CA SER A 259 18.33 -21.71 12.00
C SER A 259 18.72 -21.27 13.41
N SER A 260 20.01 -21.38 13.78
CA SER A 260 20.51 -20.89 15.07
C SER A 260 20.39 -19.37 15.18
N ASP A 261 20.67 -18.66 14.10
CA ASP A 261 20.72 -17.20 14.08
C ASP A 261 19.32 -16.59 14.06
N LEU A 262 18.34 -17.34 13.52
CA LEU A 262 16.92 -17.01 13.46
C LEU A 262 16.10 -17.51 14.67
N SER A 263 16.74 -18.09 15.68
CA SER A 263 16.05 -18.65 16.84
C SER A 263 15.52 -17.60 17.83
N SER A 264 16.01 -16.35 17.75
CA SER A 264 15.57 -15.23 18.58
C SER A 264 16.15 -13.90 18.10
N GLY A 265 15.57 -12.81 18.60
CA GLY A 265 16.13 -11.46 18.46
C GLY A 265 15.97 -10.83 17.08
N VAL A 266 15.24 -11.45 16.16
CA VAL A 266 14.84 -10.84 14.89
C VAL A 266 13.76 -9.78 15.16
N THR A 267 13.93 -8.60 14.57
CA THR A 267 13.01 -7.46 14.71
C THR A 267 12.38 -7.04 13.39
N GLY A 268 12.99 -7.41 12.26
CA GLY A 268 12.45 -7.14 10.92
C GLY A 268 12.90 -8.19 9.91
N ILE A 269 12.08 -8.44 8.90
CA ILE A 269 12.40 -9.32 7.78
C ILE A 269 12.12 -8.57 6.48
N PHE A 270 13.05 -8.68 5.55
CA PHE A 270 13.03 -8.01 4.27
C PHE A 270 13.25 -9.04 3.17
N SER A 271 12.71 -8.78 1.99
CA SER A 271 12.79 -9.72 0.88
C SER A 271 13.17 -9.04 -0.43
N THR A 272 13.97 -9.74 -1.22
CA THR A 272 14.07 -9.55 -2.67
C THR A 272 13.11 -10.52 -3.36
N SER A 273 13.18 -10.61 -4.69
CA SER A 273 12.35 -11.54 -5.47
C SER A 273 12.45 -12.99 -4.97
N TYR A 274 13.63 -13.45 -4.52
CA TYR A 274 13.91 -14.86 -4.17
C TYR A 274 14.80 -15.07 -2.92
N ALA A 275 15.08 -14.04 -2.14
CA ALA A 275 15.87 -14.16 -0.91
C ALA A 275 15.27 -13.33 0.22
N PHE A 276 15.76 -13.58 1.44
CA PHE A 276 15.37 -12.87 2.64
C PHE A 276 16.60 -12.37 3.41
N ALA A 277 16.41 -11.28 4.14
CA ALA A 277 17.33 -10.73 5.13
C ALA A 277 16.56 -10.45 6.42
N ALA A 278 17.06 -10.92 7.56
CA ALA A 278 16.53 -10.63 8.88
C ALA A 278 17.43 -9.62 9.59
N LEU A 279 16.84 -8.51 10.03
CA LEU A 279 17.48 -7.55 10.93
C LEU A 279 17.26 -7.99 12.37
N LYS A 280 18.34 -8.07 13.15
CA LYS A 280 18.31 -8.42 14.56
C LYS A 280 18.42 -7.18 15.44
N SER A 281 17.93 -7.31 16.68
CA SER A 281 17.96 -6.26 17.71
C SER A 281 19.36 -5.77 18.09
N ASP A 282 20.41 -6.56 17.81
CA ASP A 282 21.82 -6.18 17.99
C ASP A 282 22.40 -5.42 16.77
N GLY A 283 21.58 -5.17 15.75
CA GLY A 283 21.97 -4.51 14.50
C GLY A 283 22.75 -5.42 13.55
N SER A 284 22.76 -6.74 13.78
CA SER A 284 23.30 -7.73 12.85
C SER A 284 22.25 -8.15 11.80
N VAL A 285 22.71 -8.65 10.65
CA VAL A 285 21.85 -9.14 9.57
C VAL A 285 22.14 -10.61 9.25
N VAL A 286 21.09 -11.40 9.09
CA VAL A 286 21.16 -12.82 8.68
C VAL A 286 20.46 -12.97 7.34
N THR A 287 21.08 -13.59 6.34
CA THR A 287 20.52 -13.75 4.99
C THR A 287 20.33 -15.21 4.61
N TRP A 288 19.30 -15.52 3.82
CA TRP A 288 19.07 -16.85 3.27
C TRP A 288 18.24 -16.80 1.97
N GLY A 289 18.19 -17.91 1.23
CA GLY A 289 17.49 -18.04 -0.05
C GLY A 289 18.44 -18.02 -1.24
N HIS A 290 17.97 -17.54 -2.40
CA HIS A 290 18.74 -17.60 -3.64
C HIS A 290 19.99 -16.72 -3.55
N THR A 291 21.17 -17.30 -3.81
CA THR A 291 22.49 -16.64 -3.65
C THR A 291 22.56 -15.30 -4.38
N ASP A 292 22.28 -15.30 -5.68
CA ASP A 292 22.42 -14.11 -6.53
C ASP A 292 21.36 -13.03 -6.27
N ASN A 293 20.32 -13.35 -5.51
CA ASN A 293 19.27 -12.41 -5.10
C ASN A 293 19.52 -11.86 -3.68
N GLY A 294 20.70 -12.09 -3.11
CA GLY A 294 21.07 -11.61 -1.79
C GLY A 294 20.90 -12.64 -0.65
N GLY A 295 20.68 -13.92 -0.98
CA GLY A 295 20.70 -14.99 0.02
C GLY A 295 22.10 -15.27 0.56
N ASP A 296 23.15 -14.95 -0.21
CA ASP A 296 24.54 -14.99 0.22
C ASP A 296 25.06 -13.56 0.45
N SER A 297 25.44 -13.27 1.69
CA SER A 297 26.04 -11.99 2.13
C SER A 297 27.48 -12.17 2.63
N SER A 298 28.11 -13.32 2.35
CA SER A 298 29.44 -13.66 2.89
C SER A 298 30.52 -12.63 2.56
N SER A 299 30.44 -11.99 1.39
CA SER A 299 31.36 -10.93 0.94
C SER A 299 31.33 -9.66 1.79
N VAL A 300 30.21 -9.40 2.48
CA VAL A 300 29.97 -8.21 3.31
C VAL A 300 29.63 -8.56 4.77
N SER A 301 29.84 -9.82 5.16
CA SER A 301 29.45 -10.36 6.47
C SER A 301 30.03 -9.60 7.67
N SER A 302 31.25 -9.06 7.55
CA SER A 302 31.85 -8.23 8.60
C SER A 302 31.09 -6.93 8.81
N ASP A 303 30.62 -6.32 7.71
CA ASP A 303 29.97 -5.02 7.73
C ASP A 303 28.51 -5.12 8.22
N LEU A 304 27.91 -6.30 8.06
CA LEU A 304 26.58 -6.68 8.52
C LEU A 304 26.54 -7.30 9.93
N SER A 305 27.69 -7.37 10.62
CA SER A 305 27.76 -8.00 11.94
C SER A 305 27.18 -7.16 13.08
N SER A 306 27.01 -5.85 12.87
CA SER A 306 26.41 -4.92 13.84
C SER A 306 26.14 -3.55 13.21
N GLY A 307 25.32 -2.75 13.90
CA GLY A 307 25.13 -1.34 13.60
C GLY A 307 24.21 -1.04 12.40
N VAL A 308 23.62 -2.06 11.77
CA VAL A 308 22.54 -1.88 10.79
C VAL A 308 21.29 -1.41 11.51
N THR A 309 20.65 -0.38 10.99
CA THR A 309 19.42 0.21 11.53
C THR A 309 18.22 -0.05 10.64
N ASP A 310 18.43 -0.21 9.34
CA ASP A 310 17.36 -0.51 8.39
C ASP A 310 17.88 -1.25 7.14
N ILE A 311 16.98 -1.93 6.43
CA ILE A 311 17.29 -2.70 5.22
C ILE A 311 16.27 -2.35 4.13
N PHE A 312 16.79 -2.06 2.94
CA PHE A 312 16.01 -1.72 1.75
C PHE A 312 16.26 -2.77 0.68
N SER A 313 15.27 -3.03 -0.16
CA SER A 313 15.40 -4.03 -1.23
C SER A 313 14.79 -3.58 -2.55
N THR A 314 15.29 -4.19 -3.63
CA THR A 314 14.72 -4.13 -4.98
C THR A 314 14.13 -5.49 -5.35
N ASN A 315 13.08 -5.48 -6.17
CA ASN A 315 12.30 -6.66 -6.53
C ASN A 315 12.04 -6.69 -8.05
N GLY A 316 13.12 -6.77 -8.81
CA GLY A 316 13.13 -6.73 -10.27
C GLY A 316 12.20 -7.77 -10.88
N LEU A 317 11.44 -7.37 -11.90
CA LEU A 317 10.44 -8.23 -12.54
C LEU A 317 11.02 -9.16 -13.61
N TYR A 318 12.05 -8.72 -14.36
CA TYR A 318 12.61 -9.46 -15.50
C TYR A 318 14.11 -9.20 -15.75
N PRO A 319 14.99 -10.20 -15.55
CA PRO A 319 14.74 -11.44 -14.80
C PRO A 319 14.32 -11.12 -13.35
N ARG A 320 13.56 -12.02 -12.73
CA ARG A 320 13.21 -11.91 -11.30
C ARG A 320 14.50 -11.91 -10.48
N SER A 321 14.90 -10.73 -10.07
CA SER A 321 16.18 -10.43 -9.43
C SER A 321 15.95 -9.43 -8.31
N GLY A 322 16.97 -9.18 -7.50
CA GLY A 322 16.91 -8.15 -6.49
C GLY A 322 18.23 -8.04 -5.74
N ALA A 323 18.37 -6.91 -5.06
CA ALA A 323 19.48 -6.63 -4.19
C ALA A 323 18.97 -5.99 -2.90
N PHE A 324 19.85 -5.96 -1.90
CA PHE A 324 19.63 -5.30 -0.63
C PHE A 324 20.63 -4.16 -0.44
N ALA A 325 20.20 -3.15 0.30
CA ALA A 325 21.03 -2.10 0.85
C ALA A 325 20.72 -1.96 2.35
N ALA A 326 21.73 -2.05 3.21
CA ALA A 326 21.60 -1.83 4.65
C ALA A 326 22.12 -0.44 5.01
N LEU A 327 21.30 0.35 5.69
CA LEU A 327 21.70 1.61 6.30
C LEU A 327 22.24 1.33 7.71
N LYS A 328 23.42 1.88 8.00
CA LYS A 328 24.06 1.76 9.30
C LYS A 328 23.89 3.04 10.13
N SER A 329 23.97 2.88 11.44
CA SER A 329 23.86 3.97 12.43
C SER A 329 24.93 5.06 12.30
N ASP A 330 26.05 4.79 11.63
CA ASP A 330 27.09 5.77 11.29
C ASP A 330 26.83 6.51 9.97
N GLY A 331 25.68 6.23 9.32
CA GLY A 331 25.29 6.78 8.03
C GLY A 331 26.00 6.17 6.83
N SER A 332 26.70 5.04 7.00
CA SER A 332 27.25 4.25 5.89
C SER A 332 26.24 3.26 5.32
N VAL A 333 26.44 2.84 4.07
CA VAL A 333 25.58 1.88 3.37
C VAL A 333 26.37 0.65 2.92
N VAL A 334 25.80 -0.53 3.15
CA VAL A 334 26.35 -1.82 2.71
C VAL A 334 25.38 -2.45 1.72
N THR A 335 25.84 -2.88 0.55
CA THR A 335 24.99 -3.48 -0.50
C THR A 335 25.39 -4.91 -0.82
N TRP A 336 24.42 -5.76 -1.16
CA TRP A 336 24.65 -7.13 -1.62
C TRP A 336 23.49 -7.66 -2.47
N GLY A 337 23.68 -8.80 -3.14
CA GLY A 337 22.72 -9.38 -4.08
C GLY A 337 23.08 -9.10 -5.54
N HIS A 338 22.09 -9.02 -6.42
CA HIS A 338 22.36 -8.95 -7.86
C HIS A 338 23.00 -7.60 -8.23
N ALA A 339 24.18 -7.63 -8.85
CA ALA A 339 24.98 -6.44 -9.16
C ALA A 339 24.18 -5.38 -9.94
N ASP A 340 23.56 -5.77 -11.06
CA ASP A 340 22.79 -4.85 -11.92
C ASP A 340 21.52 -4.26 -11.27
N TYR A 341 21.07 -4.82 -10.14
CA TYR A 341 19.88 -4.36 -9.40
C TYR A 341 20.25 -3.61 -8.10
N GLY A 342 21.52 -3.18 -8.00
CA GLY A 342 22.03 -2.38 -6.89
C GLY A 342 22.83 -3.15 -5.84
N GLY A 343 23.14 -4.43 -6.08
CA GLY A 343 24.00 -5.22 -5.19
C GLY A 343 25.46 -4.77 -5.20
N ASP A 344 25.89 -4.14 -6.31
CA ASP A 344 27.21 -3.52 -6.45
C ASP A 344 27.08 -1.99 -6.41
N SER A 345 27.61 -1.38 -5.35
CA SER A 345 27.68 0.07 -5.16
C SER A 345 29.12 0.60 -5.24
N SER A 346 30.07 -0.19 -5.76
CA SER A 346 31.50 0.14 -5.78
C SER A 346 31.82 1.48 -6.47
N SER A 347 31.05 1.83 -7.51
CA SER A 347 31.18 3.09 -8.25
C SER A 347 30.87 4.34 -7.43
N VAL A 348 30.07 4.21 -6.36
CA VAL A 348 29.62 5.29 -5.47
C VAL A 348 30.01 5.07 -4.00
N SER A 349 30.88 4.09 -3.74
CA SER A 349 31.24 3.64 -2.38
C SER A 349 31.80 4.75 -1.48
N SER A 350 32.53 5.72 -2.04
CA SER A 350 33.01 6.88 -1.27
C SER A 350 31.87 7.76 -0.78
N ASP A 351 30.84 7.95 -1.59
CA ASP A 351 29.72 8.83 -1.28
C ASP A 351 28.74 8.19 -0.29
N LEU A 352 28.71 6.85 -0.25
CA LEU A 352 27.95 6.01 0.67
C LEU A 352 28.68 5.65 1.97
N SER A 353 29.89 6.17 2.18
CA SER A 353 30.71 5.84 3.36
C SER A 353 30.24 6.51 4.66
N SER A 354 29.43 7.57 4.57
CA SER A 354 28.86 8.28 5.72
C SER A 354 27.79 9.30 5.29
N GLY A 355 27.01 9.76 6.27
CA GLY A 355 26.10 10.89 6.11
C GLY A 355 24.80 10.58 5.36
N VAL A 356 24.56 9.32 4.98
CA VAL A 356 23.26 8.85 4.49
C VAL A 356 22.28 8.83 5.66
N THR A 357 21.09 9.38 5.45
CA THR A 357 20.02 9.43 6.44
C THR A 357 18.84 8.54 6.07
N ASP A 358 18.67 8.26 4.77
CA ASP A 358 17.58 7.42 4.28
C ASP A 358 17.92 6.81 2.91
N ILE A 359 17.29 5.70 2.55
CA ILE A 359 17.47 5.01 1.28
C ILE A 359 16.09 4.72 0.67
N PHE A 360 15.99 4.94 -0.63
CA PHE A 360 14.78 4.71 -1.40
C PHE A 360 15.12 3.73 -2.51
N SER A 361 14.18 2.86 -2.87
CA SER A 361 14.35 1.91 -3.97
C SER A 361 13.20 2.01 -4.96
N THR A 362 13.52 1.79 -6.24
CA THR A 362 12.52 1.42 -7.23
C THR A 362 12.31 -0.07 -7.21
N ARG A 363 11.13 -0.52 -7.60
CA ARG A 363 10.86 -1.96 -7.69
C ARG A 363 11.85 -2.65 -8.64
N ASN A 364 12.20 -2.00 -9.75
CA ASN A 364 12.95 -2.62 -10.84
C ASN A 364 14.48 -2.58 -10.72
N GLY A 365 15.05 -2.10 -9.60
CA GLY A 365 16.47 -2.35 -9.33
C GLY A 365 17.35 -1.13 -9.11
N ALA A 366 16.79 0.06 -8.90
CA ALA A 366 17.58 1.23 -8.57
C ALA A 366 17.41 1.63 -7.10
N PHE A 367 18.44 2.26 -6.57
CA PHE A 367 18.44 2.88 -5.24
C PHE A 367 18.84 4.35 -5.32
N ALA A 368 18.33 5.14 -4.38
CA ALA A 368 18.71 6.51 -4.12
C ALA A 368 18.92 6.72 -2.62
N ALA A 369 20.10 7.18 -2.21
CA ALA A 369 20.42 7.53 -0.83
C ALA A 369 20.31 9.04 -0.63
N LEU A 370 19.48 9.47 0.32
CA LEU A 370 19.41 10.86 0.76
C LEU A 370 20.45 11.09 1.86
N LYS A 371 21.25 12.13 1.70
CA LYS A 371 22.28 12.52 2.67
C LYS A 371 21.82 13.70 3.53
N SER A 372 22.40 13.80 4.72
CA SER A 372 22.14 14.87 5.69
C SER A 372 22.44 16.29 5.20
N ASP A 373 23.26 16.45 4.15
CA ASP A 373 23.51 17.73 3.48
C ASP A 373 22.49 18.05 2.37
N GLY A 374 21.48 17.20 2.20
CA GLY A 374 20.44 17.30 1.18
C GLY A 374 20.91 16.90 -0.23
N SER A 375 22.06 16.25 -0.35
CA SER A 375 22.51 15.63 -1.60
C SER A 375 21.95 14.21 -1.77
N VAL A 376 21.88 13.74 -3.02
CA VAL A 376 21.40 12.39 -3.36
C VAL A 376 22.44 11.61 -4.14
N VAL A 377 22.64 10.35 -3.77
CA VAL A 377 23.53 9.40 -4.45
C VAL A 377 22.69 8.25 -5.01
N THR A 378 22.83 7.92 -6.29
CA THR A 378 22.04 6.85 -6.94
C THR A 378 22.92 5.71 -7.44
N TRP A 379 22.40 4.49 -7.44
CA TRP A 379 23.06 3.31 -8.01
C TRP A 379 22.05 2.23 -8.40
N GLY A 380 22.53 1.14 -9.02
CA GLY A 380 21.70 0.04 -9.52
C GLY A 380 21.30 0.23 -10.99
N SER A 381 20.11 -0.26 -11.35
CA SER A 381 19.64 -0.28 -12.74
C SER A 381 19.57 1.13 -13.33
N SER A 382 20.41 1.40 -14.32
CA SER A 382 20.53 2.73 -14.94
C SER A 382 19.22 3.24 -15.56
N SER A 383 18.44 2.36 -16.20
CA SER A 383 17.15 2.72 -16.82
C SER A 383 16.06 3.01 -15.79
N ASP A 384 16.21 2.49 -14.58
CA ASP A 384 15.17 2.53 -13.54
C ASP A 384 15.48 3.57 -12.44
N GLY A 385 16.39 4.51 -12.73
CA GLY A 385 16.76 5.60 -11.83
C GLY A 385 18.13 5.47 -11.15
N GLY A 386 18.90 4.41 -11.45
CA GLY A 386 20.24 4.23 -10.92
C GLY A 386 21.25 5.23 -11.50
N ASP A 387 21.00 5.73 -12.72
CA ASP A 387 21.73 6.84 -13.34
C ASP A 387 20.95 8.15 -13.18
N SER A 388 21.50 9.06 -12.37
CA SER A 388 20.98 10.42 -12.17
C SER A 388 21.86 11.49 -12.82
N SER A 389 22.78 11.12 -13.72
CA SER A 389 23.75 12.05 -14.31
C SER A 389 23.12 13.26 -14.99
N SER A 390 21.95 13.08 -15.61
CA SER A 390 21.15 14.13 -16.25
C SER A 390 20.63 15.20 -15.28
N VAL A 391 20.50 14.88 -14.00
CA VAL A 391 19.98 15.74 -12.93
C VAL A 391 20.95 15.92 -11.76
N SER A 392 22.19 15.43 -11.89
CA SER A 392 23.20 15.43 -10.83
C SER A 392 23.47 16.80 -10.21
N SER A 393 23.43 17.87 -11.01
CA SER A 393 23.65 19.23 -10.52
C SER A 393 22.55 19.70 -9.56
N VAL A 394 21.29 19.33 -9.82
CA VAL A 394 20.16 19.73 -8.99
C VAL A 394 19.97 18.84 -7.76
N LEU A 395 20.52 17.63 -7.79
CA LEU A 395 20.56 16.67 -6.67
C LEU A 395 21.76 16.86 -5.73
N SER A 396 22.61 17.87 -5.98
CA SER A 396 23.81 18.12 -5.18
C SER A 396 23.52 18.74 -3.80
N SER A 397 22.32 19.29 -3.59
CA SER A 397 21.88 19.86 -2.30
C SER A 397 20.39 20.19 -2.31
N GLY A 398 19.85 20.39 -1.10
CA GLY A 398 18.52 20.95 -0.88
C GLY A 398 17.36 19.98 -1.10
N VAL A 399 17.63 18.70 -1.38
CA VAL A 399 16.62 17.64 -1.36
C VAL A 399 16.22 17.35 0.09
N THR A 400 14.93 17.23 0.32
CA THR A 400 14.34 16.95 1.64
C THR A 400 13.66 15.59 1.70
N HIS A 401 13.08 15.15 0.57
CA HIS A 401 12.36 13.88 0.46
C HIS A 401 12.58 13.29 -0.93
N ILE A 402 12.56 11.96 -1.01
CA ILE A 402 12.59 11.20 -2.26
C ILE A 402 11.35 10.30 -2.29
N PHE A 403 10.78 10.16 -3.47
CA PHE A 403 9.65 9.30 -3.78
C PHE A 403 10.05 8.39 -4.93
N SER A 404 9.50 7.18 -4.98
CA SER A 404 9.76 6.22 -6.05
C SER A 404 8.49 5.64 -6.66
N THR A 405 8.58 5.31 -7.94
CA THR A 405 7.66 4.40 -8.63
C THR A 405 8.35 3.03 -8.84
N GLY A 406 7.77 2.19 -9.70
CA GLY A 406 8.39 0.94 -10.12
C GLY A 406 9.76 1.11 -10.77
N SER A 407 10.01 2.24 -11.47
CA SER A 407 11.25 2.48 -12.24
C SER A 407 11.71 3.93 -12.32
N ALA A 408 11.16 4.83 -11.50
CA ALA A 408 11.58 6.24 -11.48
C ALA A 408 11.59 6.80 -10.06
N PHE A 409 12.26 7.94 -9.90
CA PHE A 409 12.31 8.70 -8.67
C PHE A 409 11.84 10.15 -8.88
N ALA A 410 11.32 10.75 -7.82
CA ALA A 410 11.07 12.18 -7.71
C ALA A 410 11.69 12.69 -6.40
N ALA A 411 12.40 13.82 -6.43
CA ALA A 411 12.97 14.46 -5.27
C ALA A 411 12.30 15.82 -5.02
N LEU A 412 11.78 16.02 -3.81
CA LEU A 412 11.23 17.28 -3.33
C LEU A 412 12.31 18.10 -2.65
N LYS A 413 12.52 19.33 -3.14
CA LYS A 413 13.51 20.26 -2.62
C LYS A 413 12.90 21.22 -1.60
N SER A 414 13.77 21.77 -0.76
CA SER A 414 13.40 22.75 0.29
C SER A 414 12.81 24.06 -0.23
N ASP A 415 13.03 24.37 -1.51
CA ASP A 415 12.40 25.50 -2.22
C ASP A 415 11.03 25.16 -2.83
N GLY A 416 10.53 23.94 -2.60
CA GLY A 416 9.27 23.44 -3.14
C GLY A 416 9.35 23.00 -4.60
N SER A 417 10.53 22.97 -5.21
CA SER A 417 10.72 22.43 -6.55
C SER A 417 10.85 20.91 -6.53
N VAL A 418 10.45 20.27 -7.63
CA VAL A 418 10.57 18.82 -7.81
C VAL A 418 11.44 18.49 -9.01
N VAL A 419 12.32 17.51 -8.84
CA VAL A 419 13.09 16.91 -9.95
C VAL A 419 12.79 15.43 -10.05
N THR A 420 12.59 14.94 -11.27
CA THR A 420 12.36 13.51 -11.56
C THR A 420 13.50 12.92 -12.38
N TRP A 421 13.74 11.61 -12.25
CA TRP A 421 14.66 10.85 -13.10
C TRP A 421 14.30 9.35 -13.12
N GLY A 422 14.92 8.59 -14.02
CA GLY A 422 14.60 7.17 -14.26
C GLY A 422 13.74 6.98 -15.51
N SER A 423 12.95 5.91 -15.55
CA SER A 423 12.15 5.56 -16.73
C SER A 423 11.11 6.62 -17.04
N SER A 424 11.12 7.14 -18.27
CA SER A 424 10.14 8.15 -18.69
C SER A 424 8.72 7.62 -18.75
N SER A 425 8.52 6.31 -18.97
CA SER A 425 7.19 5.70 -18.94
C SER A 425 6.58 5.63 -17.54
N ASP A 426 7.42 5.72 -16.51
CA ASP A 426 7.03 5.45 -15.11
C ASP A 426 7.19 6.70 -14.22
N GLY A 427 7.17 7.89 -14.83
CA GLY A 427 7.23 9.19 -14.13
C GLY A 427 8.62 9.85 -14.08
N GLY A 428 9.63 9.30 -14.76
CA GLY A 428 10.97 9.87 -14.81
C GLY A 428 11.10 11.16 -15.63
N ASP A 429 10.16 11.42 -16.55
CA ASP A 429 10.11 12.64 -17.36
C ASP A 429 8.93 13.53 -16.94
N SER A 430 9.25 14.62 -16.23
CA SER A 430 8.30 15.64 -15.79
C SER A 430 8.30 16.91 -16.66
N SER A 431 8.94 16.88 -17.84
CA SER A 431 9.12 18.07 -18.69
C SER A 431 7.80 18.73 -19.08
N SER A 432 6.74 17.95 -19.28
CA SER A 432 5.39 18.40 -19.63
C SER A 432 4.69 19.21 -18.53
N VAL A 433 5.11 19.04 -17.26
CA VAL A 433 4.54 19.70 -16.07
C VAL A 433 5.59 20.50 -15.29
N SER A 434 6.76 20.74 -15.90
CA SER A 434 7.91 21.38 -15.25
C SER A 434 7.63 22.79 -14.71
N THR A 435 6.65 23.51 -15.27
CA THR A 435 6.23 24.83 -14.77
C THR A 435 5.48 24.69 -13.45
N ASP A 436 4.63 23.68 -13.34
CA ASP A 436 3.80 23.43 -12.15
C ASP A 436 4.61 22.81 -10.99
N LEU A 437 5.75 22.19 -11.31
CA LEU A 437 6.69 21.62 -10.34
C LEU A 437 7.84 22.55 -9.95
N SER A 438 7.80 23.82 -10.38
CA SER A 438 8.90 24.76 -10.18
C SER A 438 8.90 25.43 -8.80
N TYR A 439 7.76 25.45 -8.09
CA TYR A 439 7.59 25.93 -6.72
C TYR A 439 6.24 25.47 -6.14
N GLY A 440 6.07 25.55 -4.82
CA GLY A 440 4.76 25.34 -4.17
C GLY A 440 4.34 23.88 -3.99
N VAL A 441 5.14 22.90 -4.40
CA VAL A 441 4.81 21.49 -4.14
C VAL A 441 5.01 21.16 -2.66
N THR A 442 3.95 20.71 -1.99
CA THR A 442 3.98 20.36 -0.57
C THR A 442 3.93 18.86 -0.33
N GLN A 443 3.37 18.08 -1.26
CA GLN A 443 3.26 16.62 -1.17
C GLN A 443 3.35 15.97 -2.56
N ILE A 444 3.92 14.76 -2.62
CA ILE A 444 4.00 13.89 -3.80
C ILE A 444 3.45 12.51 -3.45
N PHE A 445 2.62 11.95 -4.33
CA PHE A 445 2.07 10.60 -4.26
C PHE A 445 2.59 9.78 -5.45
N SER A 446 2.78 8.47 -5.27
CA SER A 446 3.23 7.58 -6.34
C SER A 446 2.35 6.34 -6.49
N THR A 447 2.26 5.84 -7.72
CA THR A 447 1.81 4.49 -8.06
C THR A 447 3.01 3.70 -8.60
N ASN A 448 2.77 2.48 -9.07
CA ASN A 448 3.83 1.72 -9.77
C ASN A 448 4.35 2.44 -11.02
N ASP A 449 3.53 3.28 -11.66
CA ASP A 449 3.81 3.79 -13.00
C ASP A 449 3.69 5.32 -13.13
N ALA A 450 3.31 6.04 -12.07
CA ALA A 450 3.13 7.50 -12.13
C ALA A 450 3.31 8.22 -10.78
N PHE A 451 3.53 9.54 -10.84
CA PHE A 451 3.51 10.45 -9.70
C PHE A 451 2.33 11.44 -9.79
N ALA A 452 1.84 11.91 -8.65
CA ALA A 452 0.92 13.05 -8.51
C ALA A 452 1.45 14.02 -7.44
N ALA A 453 1.13 15.31 -7.52
CA ALA A 453 1.62 16.31 -6.57
C ALA A 453 0.50 17.27 -6.15
N ILE A 454 0.52 17.73 -4.90
CA ILE A 454 -0.33 18.81 -4.40
C ILE A 454 0.48 20.11 -4.39
N ILE A 455 -0.07 21.14 -5.04
CA ILE A 455 0.52 22.48 -5.17
C ILE A 455 -0.23 23.43 -4.23
N GLY A 456 0.51 24.19 -3.41
CA GLY A 456 -0.01 25.18 -2.45
C GLY A 456 0.54 26.58 -2.68
#